data_AF-A0AAV4JMM9-F1
#
_entry.id   AF-A0AAV4JMM9-F1
#
_cell.length_a   1.000
_cell.length_b   1.000
_cell.length_c   1.000
_cell.angle_alpha   90.00
_cell.angle_beta   90.00
_cell.angle_gamma   90.00
#
_symmetry.space_group_name_H-M   'P 1'
#
loop_
_entity.id
_entity.type
_entity.pdbx_description
1 polymer ?
#
loop_
_entity_poly.entity_id
_entity_poly.type
_entity_poly.pdbx_seq_one_letter_code
_entity_poly.pdbx_strand_id
1 'polypeptide(L)'
;MKDVQDDIKVSEIISYCFLSISLMHEDVQDDIKADSFKFKVYTTLKDRVFVFSAEKRDDCTMWAQVLMVAIMEHKNSNQSDQAELTSRPDKEGFVRFANLKEYYVTITGQMLRYYQSLDDYQEGSPVHEIDMKLASVKANESKKLRLQLWVHYGHFDLIFPSEQELQQWRLAMEIAIAEGLADDTVLTKVYENISNQYCADCGAANPHWASINLGIVVCKNCAGIHRMFDFRITRIKSLRMDTRIWTPSLIEVS
;
A
#
# COMPACT_ATOMS: atom_id res chain seq x y z
N MET A 1 3.78 -24.23 29.72
CA MET A 1 3.21 -23.44 28.62
C MET A 1 3.10 -24.37 27.43
N LYS A 2 1.90 -24.52 26.84
CA LYS A 2 1.73 -25.36 25.65
C LYS A 2 2.08 -24.51 24.44
N ASP A 3 3.14 -24.89 23.74
CA ASP A 3 3.42 -24.41 22.40
C ASP A 3 2.22 -24.75 21.50
N VAL A 4 1.53 -23.72 21.02
CA VAL A 4 0.51 -23.87 19.98
C VAL A 4 1.26 -23.86 18.66
N GLN A 5 1.64 -25.06 18.22
CA GLN A 5 2.26 -25.28 16.93
C GLN A 5 1.16 -25.63 15.94
N ASP A 6 0.62 -24.60 15.28
CA ASP A 6 -0.33 -24.80 14.18
C ASP A 6 0.45 -25.31 12.96
N ASP A 7 0.37 -26.62 12.71
CA ASP A 7 0.84 -27.24 11.47
C ASP A 7 -0.11 -26.83 10.32
N ILE A 8 0.15 -25.66 9.73
CA ILE A 8 -0.60 -25.18 8.57
C ILE A 8 -0.04 -25.88 7.33
N LYS A 9 -0.87 -26.65 6.62
CA LYS A 9 -0.49 -27.28 5.36
C LYS A 9 -0.32 -26.20 4.29
N VAL A 10 0.68 -26.33 3.42
CA VAL A 10 0.94 -25.38 2.31
C VAL A 10 -0.26 -25.20 1.38
N SER A 11 -1.15 -26.21 1.28
CA SER A 11 -2.42 -26.10 0.55
C SER A 11 -3.43 -25.13 1.18
N GLU A 12 -3.29 -24.79 2.47
CA GLU A 12 -4.15 -23.85 3.19
C GLU A 12 -3.61 -22.41 3.17
N ILE A 13 -2.30 -22.23 2.94
CA ILE A 13 -1.65 -20.91 2.84
C ILE A 13 -2.10 -20.17 1.57
N ILE A 14 -2.45 -20.87 0.50
CA ILE A 14 -2.90 -20.26 -0.76
C ILE A 14 -4.29 -19.60 -0.63
N SER A 15 -5.02 -19.81 0.47
CA SER A 15 -6.38 -19.29 0.56
C SER A 15 -6.57 -17.99 1.34
N TYR A 16 -5.71 -17.57 2.29
CA TYR A 16 -6.10 -16.43 3.18
C TYR A 16 -5.00 -15.55 3.81
N CYS A 17 -3.69 -15.70 3.52
CA CYS A 17 -2.67 -14.82 4.14
C CYS A 17 -1.59 -14.39 3.14
N PHE A 18 -1.56 -13.09 2.83
CA PHE A 18 -0.39 -12.45 2.21
C PHE A 18 0.59 -12.08 3.32
N LEU A 19 1.83 -12.55 3.21
CA LEU A 19 2.92 -12.14 4.10
C LEU A 19 3.72 -11.05 3.39
N SER A 20 3.64 -9.80 3.88
CA SER A 20 4.40 -8.70 3.27
C SER A 20 5.89 -8.95 3.44
N ILE A 21 6.64 -8.85 2.34
CA ILE A 21 8.08 -9.09 2.31
C ILE A 21 8.85 -8.06 3.15
N SER A 22 8.26 -6.87 3.34
CA SER A 22 8.76 -5.81 4.22
C SER A 22 8.87 -6.24 5.70
N LEU A 23 8.03 -7.19 6.13
CA LEU A 23 7.94 -7.66 7.51
C LEU A 23 8.78 -8.93 7.75
N MET A 24 9.42 -9.47 6.71
CA MET A 24 10.21 -10.70 6.82
C MET A 24 11.65 -10.41 7.25
N HIS A 25 12.17 -11.22 8.15
CA HIS A 25 13.60 -11.24 8.47
C HIS A 25 14.39 -11.83 7.30
N GLU A 26 15.64 -11.41 7.16
CA GLU A 26 16.59 -11.93 6.15
C GLU A 26 17.01 -13.37 6.42
N ASP A 27 16.80 -13.85 7.65
CA ASP A 27 17.18 -15.19 8.07
C ASP A 27 16.05 -16.19 7.80
N VAL A 28 15.90 -16.58 6.53
CA VAL A 28 15.05 -17.72 6.15
C VAL A 28 15.82 -19.00 6.48
N GLN A 29 15.34 -19.77 7.46
CA GLN A 29 16.05 -20.95 7.97
C GLN A 29 15.49 -22.25 7.40
N ASP A 30 16.34 -23.05 6.75
CA ASP A 30 16.01 -24.40 6.32
C ASP A 30 15.95 -25.36 7.53
N ASP A 31 14.86 -26.12 7.65
CA ASP A 31 14.66 -27.20 8.63
C ASP A 31 14.48 -28.52 7.86
N ILE A 32 15.55 -28.93 7.16
CA ILE A 32 15.57 -30.13 6.32
C ILE A 32 15.97 -31.35 7.17
N LYS A 33 15.04 -32.29 7.32
CA LYS A 33 15.25 -33.61 7.94
C LYS A 33 15.10 -34.72 6.89
N ALA A 34 15.46 -35.95 7.24
CA ALA A 34 15.47 -37.09 6.30
C ALA A 34 14.17 -37.26 5.50
N ASP A 35 13.01 -37.07 6.15
CA ASP A 35 11.67 -37.20 5.55
C ASP A 35 10.82 -35.90 5.64
N SER A 36 11.45 -34.74 5.86
CA SER A 36 10.73 -33.46 6.00
C SER A 36 11.54 -32.32 5.39
N PHE A 37 11.00 -31.71 4.33
CA PHE A 37 11.60 -30.56 3.65
C PHE A 37 10.82 -29.30 4.02
N LYS A 38 11.25 -28.61 5.09
CA LYS A 38 10.59 -27.41 5.59
C LYS A 38 11.56 -26.22 5.62
N PHE A 39 11.04 -25.01 5.49
CA PHE A 39 11.76 -23.77 5.75
C PHE A 39 10.92 -22.83 6.61
N LYS A 40 11.60 -21.97 7.39
CA LYS A 40 11.00 -21.04 8.35
C LYS A 40 11.23 -19.61 7.91
N VAL A 41 10.16 -18.83 7.94
CA VAL A 41 10.21 -17.38 7.70
C VAL A 41 9.83 -16.69 8.99
N TYR A 42 10.79 -15.98 9.56
CA TYR A 42 10.59 -15.16 10.74
C TYR A 42 10.05 -13.80 10.30
N THR A 43 9.06 -13.29 11.01
CA THR A 43 8.55 -11.93 10.77
C THR A 43 8.74 -11.05 11.98
N THR A 44 8.99 -9.78 11.73
CA THR A 44 9.07 -8.74 12.76
C THR A 44 7.75 -8.56 13.51
N LEU A 45 6.64 -9.03 12.93
CA LEU A 45 5.32 -8.99 13.54
C LEU A 45 5.13 -10.08 14.61
N LYS A 46 5.07 -9.67 15.87
CA LYS A 46 4.72 -10.53 17.03
C LYS A 46 5.59 -11.79 17.15
N ASP A 47 6.86 -11.72 16.72
CA ASP A 47 7.80 -12.85 16.66
C ASP A 47 7.20 -14.11 16.00
N ARG A 48 6.31 -13.91 15.01
CA ARG A 48 5.66 -15.03 14.33
C ARG A 48 6.62 -15.73 13.39
N VAL A 49 6.53 -17.06 13.39
CA VAL A 49 7.32 -17.94 12.52
C VAL A 49 6.37 -18.70 11.61
N PHE A 50 6.49 -18.49 10.31
CA PHE A 50 5.76 -19.26 9.31
C PHE A 50 6.61 -20.44 8.87
N VAL A 51 6.03 -21.63 8.90
CA VAL A 51 6.70 -22.87 8.48
C VAL A 51 6.08 -23.34 7.17
N PHE A 52 6.89 -23.43 6.13
CA PHE A 52 6.50 -23.90 4.81
C PHE A 52 7.10 -25.29 4.57
N SER A 53 6.40 -26.14 3.82
CA SER A 53 6.86 -27.49 3.49
C SER A 53 6.77 -27.78 2.00
N ALA A 54 7.79 -28.39 1.41
CA ALA A 54 7.77 -28.86 0.04
C ALA A 54 7.80 -30.39 -0.04
N GLU A 55 7.31 -30.95 -1.15
CA GLU A 55 7.34 -32.40 -1.39
C GLU A 55 8.77 -32.89 -1.75
N LYS A 56 9.60 -31.99 -2.30
CA LYS A 56 10.98 -32.28 -2.71
C LYS A 56 11.95 -31.32 -2.02
N ARG A 57 13.14 -31.84 -1.74
CA ARG A 57 14.26 -31.05 -1.19
C ARG A 57 14.62 -29.86 -2.08
N ASP A 58 14.70 -30.10 -3.38
CA ASP A 58 15.14 -29.08 -4.34
C ASP A 58 14.14 -27.91 -4.39
N ASP A 59 12.84 -28.20 -4.35
CA ASP A 59 11.78 -27.19 -4.30
C ASP A 59 11.84 -26.38 -3.00
N CYS A 60 12.08 -27.05 -1.85
CA CYS A 60 12.23 -26.38 -0.56
C CYS A 60 13.38 -25.37 -0.58
N THR A 61 14.54 -25.82 -1.07
CA THR A 61 15.77 -25.01 -1.14
C THR A 61 15.59 -23.85 -2.13
N MET A 62 14.97 -24.12 -3.28
CA MET A 62 14.69 -23.09 -4.29
C MET A 62 13.77 -22.00 -3.73
N TRP A 63 12.66 -22.37 -3.08
CA TRP A 63 11.74 -21.38 -2.51
C TRP A 63 12.35 -20.57 -1.37
N ALA A 64 13.14 -21.20 -0.50
CA ALA A 64 13.86 -20.49 0.56
C ALA A 64 14.84 -19.45 -0.02
N GLN A 65 15.61 -19.83 -1.04
CA GLN A 65 16.55 -18.92 -1.72
C GLN A 65 15.83 -17.79 -2.46
N VAL A 66 14.77 -18.10 -3.23
CA VAL A 66 13.98 -17.09 -3.95
C VAL A 66 13.42 -16.06 -2.98
N LEU A 67 12.87 -16.51 -1.85
CA LEU A 67 12.31 -15.62 -0.85
C LEU A 67 13.39 -14.75 -0.19
N MET A 68 14.54 -15.33 0.17
CA MET A 68 15.66 -14.59 0.74
C MET A 68 16.16 -13.49 -0.19
N VAL A 69 16.34 -13.80 -1.48
CA VAL A 69 16.76 -12.82 -2.50
C VAL A 69 15.73 -11.69 -2.61
N ALA A 70 14.43 -12.03 -2.70
CA ALA A 70 13.38 -11.03 -2.80
C ALA A 70 13.30 -10.12 -1.55
N ILE A 71 13.54 -10.65 -0.34
CA ILE A 71 13.59 -9.87 0.90
C ILE A 71 14.76 -8.88 0.86
N MET A 72 15.94 -9.34 0.43
CA MET A 72 17.14 -8.51 0.31
C MET A 72 16.97 -7.41 -0.75
N GLU A 73 16.41 -7.72 -1.91
CA GLU A 73 16.14 -6.74 -2.97
C GLU A 73 15.13 -5.67 -2.52
N HIS A 74 14.09 -6.07 -1.79
CA HIS A 74 13.11 -5.14 -1.24
C HIS A 74 13.72 -4.20 -0.20
N LYS A 75 14.52 -4.72 0.73
CA LYS A 75 15.20 -3.90 1.75
C LYS A 75 16.24 -2.95 1.16
N ASN A 76 16.93 -3.35 0.09
CA ASN A 76 17.87 -2.49 -0.62
C ASN A 76 17.18 -1.40 -1.44
N SER A 77 15.97 -1.65 -1.94
CA SER A 77 15.19 -0.66 -2.71
C SER A 77 14.49 0.36 -1.81
N ASN A 78 14.18 0.00 -0.56
CA ASN A 78 13.35 0.81 0.35
C ASN A 78 14.05 1.97 1.10
N GLN A 79 15.16 2.52 0.61
CA GLN A 79 15.56 3.86 1.06
C GLN A 79 14.67 4.98 0.49
N SER A 80 13.86 4.71 -0.56
CA SER A 80 12.89 5.66 -1.12
C SER A 80 11.47 5.56 -0.53
N ASP A 81 11.08 4.38 -0.02
CA ASP A 81 9.67 4.07 0.31
C ASP A 81 9.33 4.26 1.80
N GLN A 82 10.32 4.49 2.68
CA GLN A 82 10.06 4.86 4.07
C GLN A 82 9.36 6.23 4.21
N ALA A 83 9.33 7.05 3.16
CA ALA A 83 8.59 8.32 3.17
C ALA A 83 7.06 8.11 3.23
N GLU A 84 6.52 7.02 2.69
CA GLU A 84 5.06 6.80 2.66
C GLU A 84 4.48 6.45 4.03
N LEU A 85 5.24 5.76 4.90
CA LEU A 85 4.77 5.40 6.24
C LEU A 85 4.64 6.61 7.18
N THR A 86 5.26 7.75 6.83
CA THR A 86 5.14 9.02 7.58
C THR A 86 4.03 9.93 7.06
N SER A 87 3.41 9.58 5.94
CA SER A 87 2.32 10.36 5.36
C SER A 87 0.99 9.94 5.97
N ARG A 88 0.22 10.93 6.46
CA ARG A 88 -1.12 10.72 6.98
C ARG A 88 -1.98 10.04 5.90
N PRO A 89 -2.72 8.96 6.21
CA PRO A 89 -3.57 8.30 5.24
C PRO A 89 -4.61 9.25 4.63
N ASP A 90 -4.91 9.02 3.35
CA ASP A 90 -5.92 9.78 2.60
C ASP A 90 -7.32 9.48 3.11
N LYS A 91 -7.54 8.23 3.51
CA LYS A 91 -8.73 7.80 4.25
C LYS A 91 -8.34 6.67 5.18
N GLU A 92 -8.84 6.73 6.41
CA GLU A 92 -8.66 5.69 7.40
C GLU A 92 -9.94 5.45 8.21
N GLY A 93 -9.97 4.32 8.91
CA GLY A 93 -11.02 3.99 9.87
C GLY A 93 -11.36 2.50 9.92
N PHE A 94 -12.21 2.14 10.89
CA PHE A 94 -12.70 0.78 11.01
C PHE A 94 -13.75 0.47 9.94
N VAL A 95 -13.57 -0.65 9.25
CA VAL A 95 -14.50 -1.15 8.23
C VAL A 95 -14.85 -2.60 8.55
N ARG A 96 -16.15 -2.91 8.50
CA ARG A 96 -16.64 -4.27 8.73
C ARG A 96 -16.66 -5.05 7.43
N PHE A 97 -16.13 -6.27 7.46
CA PHE A 97 -16.12 -7.17 6.32
C PHE A 97 -17.31 -8.14 6.42
N ALA A 98 -17.69 -8.80 5.31
CA ALA A 98 -18.82 -9.74 5.29
C ALA A 98 -18.66 -10.94 6.23
N ASN A 99 -17.43 -11.28 6.65
CA ASN A 99 -17.15 -12.26 7.71
C ASN A 99 -17.46 -11.75 9.13
N LEU A 100 -18.09 -10.58 9.26
CA LEU A 100 -18.44 -9.89 10.51
C LEU A 100 -17.25 -9.42 11.35
N LYS A 101 -16.01 -9.56 10.86
CA LYS A 101 -14.83 -8.97 11.50
C LYS A 101 -14.70 -7.51 11.07
N GLU A 102 -14.24 -6.69 12.00
CA GLU A 102 -13.85 -5.30 11.76
C GLU A 102 -12.32 -5.21 11.67
N TYR A 103 -11.84 -4.50 10.66
CA TYR A 103 -10.43 -4.23 10.45
C TYR A 103 -10.22 -2.73 10.42
N TYR A 104 -9.06 -2.28 10.89
CA TYR A 104 -8.63 -0.92 10.66
C TYR A 104 -8.12 -0.83 9.22
N VAL A 105 -8.70 0.03 8.38
CA VAL A 105 -8.35 0.16 6.97
C VAL A 105 -7.72 1.52 6.73
N THR A 106 -6.70 1.56 5.89
CA THR A 106 -6.04 2.79 5.45
C THR A 106 -5.87 2.79 3.94
N ILE A 107 -6.10 3.94 3.32
CA ILE A 107 -5.74 4.22 1.93
C ILE A 107 -4.67 5.30 1.97
N THR A 108 -3.50 5.02 1.40
CA THR A 108 -2.40 5.97 1.26
C THR A 108 -1.89 5.90 -0.18
N GLY A 109 -2.11 6.97 -0.95
CA GLY A 109 -1.82 6.97 -2.36
C GLY A 109 -2.62 5.89 -3.10
N GLN A 110 -1.90 5.03 -3.84
CA GLN A 110 -2.48 3.90 -4.56
C GLN A 110 -2.61 2.61 -3.73
N MET A 111 -2.22 2.62 -2.45
CA MET A 111 -2.19 1.40 -1.63
C MET A 111 -3.32 1.41 -0.60
N LEU A 112 -4.15 0.37 -0.63
CA LEU A 112 -5.11 0.07 0.44
C LEU A 112 -4.55 -1.04 1.31
N ARG A 113 -4.49 -0.77 2.62
CA ARG A 113 -4.01 -1.71 3.63
C ARG A 113 -5.08 -1.90 4.69
N TYR A 114 -5.15 -3.10 5.27
CA TYR A 114 -6.00 -3.31 6.44
C TYR A 114 -5.31 -4.14 7.52
N TYR A 115 -5.61 -3.84 8.77
CA TYR A 115 -4.93 -4.28 9.99
C TYR A 115 -5.94 -4.93 10.94
N GLN A 116 -5.52 -5.93 11.73
CA GLN A 116 -6.42 -6.58 12.70
C GLN A 116 -6.79 -5.64 13.85
N SER A 117 -5.89 -4.72 14.19
CA SER A 117 -6.07 -3.76 15.28
C SER A 117 -5.38 -2.43 14.97
N LEU A 118 -5.64 -1.42 15.81
CA LEU A 118 -4.94 -0.14 15.74
C LEU A 118 -3.46 -0.28 16.11
N ASP A 119 -3.14 -1.18 17.05
CA ASP A 119 -1.75 -1.48 17.43
C ASP A 119 -0.99 -2.05 16.22
N ASP A 120 -1.58 -2.98 15.47
CA ASP A 120 -0.95 -3.51 14.25
C ASP A 120 -0.75 -2.42 13.17
N TYR A 121 -1.60 -1.37 13.14
CA TYR A 121 -1.41 -0.21 12.27
C TYR A 121 -0.24 0.67 12.73
N GLN A 122 -0.13 0.93 14.03
CA GLN A 122 0.99 1.70 14.60
C GLN A 122 2.34 1.02 14.36
N GLU A 123 2.35 -0.32 14.40
CA GLU A 123 3.52 -1.15 14.08
C GLU A 123 3.74 -1.33 12.57
N GLY A 124 2.88 -0.77 11.71
CA GLY A 124 3.04 -0.83 10.25
C GLY A 124 2.89 -2.23 9.66
N SER A 125 2.07 -3.09 10.29
CA SER A 125 1.97 -4.50 9.95
C SER A 125 0.59 -4.90 9.40
N PRO A 126 0.32 -4.65 8.11
CA PRO A 126 -0.96 -4.95 7.50
C PRO A 126 -1.20 -6.46 7.35
N VAL A 127 -2.47 -6.85 7.44
CA VAL A 127 -2.95 -8.20 7.11
C VAL A 127 -2.93 -8.41 5.61
N HIS A 128 -3.31 -7.38 4.83
CA HIS A 128 -3.18 -7.36 3.38
C HIS A 128 -2.77 -5.97 2.92
N GLU A 129 -2.04 -5.97 1.81
CA GLU A 129 -1.73 -4.79 1.02
C GLU A 129 -2.31 -5.00 -0.38
N ILE A 130 -3.08 -4.02 -0.83
CA ILE A 130 -3.80 -4.05 -2.09
C ILE A 130 -3.34 -2.85 -2.91
N ASP A 131 -2.65 -3.14 -4.02
CA ASP A 131 -2.40 -2.15 -5.04
C ASP A 131 -3.71 -1.83 -5.77
N MET A 132 -4.20 -0.62 -5.56
CA MET A 132 -5.47 -0.16 -6.09
C MET A 132 -5.44 -0.02 -7.62
N LYS A 133 -4.26 0.02 -8.25
CA LYS A 133 -4.12 -0.07 -9.70
C LYS A 133 -4.73 -1.34 -10.28
N LEU A 134 -4.70 -2.43 -9.52
CA LEU A 134 -5.23 -3.74 -9.91
C LEU A 134 -6.63 -4.00 -9.32
N ALA A 135 -7.26 -2.98 -8.76
CA ALA A 135 -8.53 -3.09 -8.06
C ALA A 135 -9.68 -2.41 -8.82
N SER A 136 -10.91 -2.83 -8.51
CA SER A 136 -12.13 -2.18 -8.95
C SER A 136 -13.14 -2.15 -7.81
N VAL A 137 -13.76 -0.99 -7.56
CA VAL A 137 -14.80 -0.85 -6.54
C VAL A 137 -16.18 -0.78 -7.21
N LYS A 138 -17.14 -1.56 -6.71
CA LYS A 138 -18.53 -1.57 -7.19
C LYS A 138 -19.51 -1.47 -6.03
N ALA A 139 -20.57 -0.71 -6.24
CA ALA A 139 -21.71 -0.69 -5.32
C ALA A 139 -22.47 -2.02 -5.40
N ASN A 140 -22.92 -2.55 -4.26
CA ASN A 140 -23.88 -3.64 -4.30
C ASN A 140 -25.30 -3.09 -4.42
N GLU A 141 -25.87 -3.10 -5.62
CA GLU A 141 -27.22 -2.57 -5.89
C GLU A 141 -28.31 -3.31 -5.11
N SER A 142 -28.09 -4.60 -4.78
CA SER A 142 -29.05 -5.43 -4.06
C SER A 142 -28.97 -5.28 -2.53
N LYS A 143 -27.81 -4.87 -1.99
CA LYS A 143 -27.57 -4.76 -0.53
C LYS A 143 -27.11 -3.35 -0.19
N LYS A 144 -28.02 -2.58 0.41
CA LYS A 144 -27.72 -1.23 0.94
C LYS A 144 -26.52 -1.28 1.90
N LEU A 145 -25.71 -0.22 1.88
CA LEU A 145 -24.52 -0.03 2.73
C LEU A 145 -23.36 -1.01 2.50
N ARG A 146 -23.27 -1.62 1.31
CA ARG A 146 -22.14 -2.50 0.95
C ARG A 146 -21.42 -2.05 -0.32
N LEU A 147 -20.09 -2.18 -0.30
CA LEU A 147 -19.22 -2.07 -1.47
C LEU A 147 -18.49 -3.39 -1.70
N GLN A 148 -18.26 -3.72 -2.96
CA GLN A 148 -17.43 -4.84 -3.37
C GLN A 148 -16.13 -4.30 -3.94
N LEU A 149 -15.01 -4.64 -3.29
CA LEU A 149 -13.66 -4.36 -3.77
C LEU A 149 -13.13 -5.60 -4.48
N TRP A 150 -13.07 -5.56 -5.81
CA TRP A 150 -12.56 -6.62 -6.66
C TRP A 150 -11.06 -6.48 -6.85
N VAL A 151 -10.34 -7.59 -6.72
CA VAL A 151 -8.89 -7.72 -6.91
C VAL A 151 -8.60 -8.99 -7.71
N HIS A 152 -7.38 -9.16 -8.22
CA HIS A 152 -7.04 -10.29 -9.09
C HIS A 152 -7.18 -11.67 -8.44
N TYR A 153 -7.15 -11.75 -7.11
CA TYR A 153 -7.29 -12.98 -6.32
C TYR A 153 -8.67 -13.13 -5.65
N GLY A 154 -9.64 -12.27 -5.95
CA GLY A 154 -10.98 -12.38 -5.36
C GLY A 154 -11.69 -11.04 -5.19
N HIS A 155 -12.60 -10.96 -4.23
CA HIS A 155 -13.22 -9.71 -3.85
C HIS A 155 -13.49 -9.63 -2.35
N PHE A 156 -13.56 -8.41 -1.84
CA PHE A 156 -13.91 -8.12 -0.47
C PHE A 156 -15.25 -7.41 -0.41
N ASP A 157 -16.18 -7.96 0.37
CA ASP A 157 -17.45 -7.32 0.67
C ASP A 157 -17.29 -6.46 1.93
N LEU A 158 -17.31 -5.14 1.74
CA LEU A 158 -17.16 -4.13 2.78
C LEU A 158 -18.54 -3.58 3.19
N ILE A 159 -18.75 -3.45 4.49
CA ILE A 159 -20.02 -3.06 5.11
C ILE A 159 -19.79 -1.77 5.90
N PHE A 160 -20.65 -0.78 5.68
CA PHE A 160 -20.53 0.55 6.27
C PHE A 160 -21.73 0.86 7.18
N PRO A 161 -21.54 1.69 8.22
CA PRO A 161 -22.60 2.03 9.17
C PRO A 161 -23.63 3.02 8.59
N SER A 162 -23.25 3.80 7.58
CA SER A 162 -24.11 4.81 6.95
C SER A 162 -23.83 4.93 5.46
N GLU A 163 -24.79 5.48 4.71
CA GLU A 163 -24.60 5.75 3.28
C GLU A 163 -23.51 6.81 3.07
N GLN A 164 -23.40 7.77 3.98
CA GLN A 164 -22.34 8.76 3.97
C GLN A 164 -20.95 8.13 4.06
N GLU A 165 -20.72 7.23 5.02
CA GLU A 165 -19.44 6.50 5.13
C GLU A 165 -19.17 5.68 3.87
N LEU A 166 -20.19 4.99 3.34
CA LEU A 166 -20.06 4.25 2.10
C LEU A 166 -19.62 5.13 0.93
N GLN A 167 -20.21 6.31 0.75
CA GLN A 167 -19.84 7.20 -0.34
C GLN A 167 -18.43 7.77 -0.15
N GLN A 168 -18.05 8.11 1.09
CA GLN A 168 -16.69 8.58 1.39
C GLN A 168 -15.63 7.52 1.10
N TRP A 169 -15.85 6.28 1.53
CA TRP A 169 -14.94 5.17 1.24
C TRP A 169 -14.90 4.81 -0.24
N ARG A 170 -16.04 4.83 -0.93
CA ARG A 170 -16.08 4.63 -2.39
C ARG A 170 -15.22 5.68 -3.09
N LEU A 171 -15.44 6.95 -2.79
CA LEU A 171 -14.70 8.05 -3.41
C LEU A 171 -13.19 7.91 -3.14
N ALA A 172 -12.79 7.57 -1.91
CA ALA A 172 -11.39 7.35 -1.57
C ALA A 172 -10.77 6.20 -2.37
N MET A 173 -11.49 5.08 -2.54
CA MET A 173 -11.03 3.96 -3.37
C MET A 173 -10.95 4.34 -4.85
N GLU A 174 -11.94 5.05 -5.38
CA GLU A 174 -11.93 5.53 -6.78
C GLU A 174 -10.76 6.48 -7.04
N ILE A 175 -10.46 7.38 -6.11
CA ILE A 175 -9.29 8.27 -6.18
C ILE A 175 -7.99 7.44 -6.15
N ALA A 176 -7.86 6.47 -5.24
CA ALA A 176 -6.67 5.63 -5.16
C ALA A 176 -6.44 4.79 -6.42
N ILE A 177 -7.51 4.25 -7.02
CA ILE A 177 -7.46 3.56 -8.31
C ILE A 177 -6.98 4.52 -9.41
N ALA A 178 -7.55 5.72 -9.46
CA ALA A 178 -7.16 6.73 -10.44
C ALA A 178 -5.70 7.18 -10.26
N GLU A 179 -5.22 7.32 -9.02
CA GLU A 179 -3.81 7.63 -8.72
C GLU A 179 -2.89 6.49 -9.17
N GLY A 180 -3.24 5.22 -8.92
CA GLY A 180 -2.43 4.07 -9.36
C GLY A 180 -2.43 3.86 -10.89
N LEU A 181 -3.45 4.34 -11.59
CA LEU A 181 -3.55 4.31 -13.05
C LEU A 181 -2.98 5.56 -13.73
N ALA A 182 -2.54 6.56 -12.96
CA ALA A 182 -2.04 7.81 -13.50
C ALA A 182 -0.73 7.65 -14.27
N ASP A 183 -0.47 8.60 -15.17
CA ASP A 183 0.74 8.65 -15.98
C ASP A 183 1.83 9.44 -15.26
N ASP A 184 2.96 8.77 -14.99
CA ASP A 184 4.11 9.35 -14.30
C ASP A 184 5.06 10.13 -15.21
N THR A 185 4.74 10.29 -16.50
CA THR A 185 5.60 10.99 -17.46
C THR A 185 5.94 12.42 -17.03
N VAL A 186 4.94 13.20 -16.59
CA VAL A 186 5.15 14.57 -16.09
C VAL A 186 5.98 14.56 -14.82
N LEU A 187 5.62 13.68 -13.88
CA LEU A 187 6.30 13.56 -12.58
C LEU A 187 7.79 13.25 -12.77
N THR A 188 8.08 12.24 -13.59
CA THR A 188 9.45 11.81 -13.92
C THR A 188 10.25 12.97 -14.48
N LYS A 189 9.66 13.78 -15.36
CA LYS A 189 10.35 14.89 -15.99
C LYS A 189 10.59 16.06 -15.04
N VAL A 190 9.62 16.39 -14.19
CA VAL A 190 9.77 17.43 -13.16
C VAL A 190 10.83 17.03 -12.13
N TYR A 191 10.98 15.73 -11.84
CA TYR A 191 12.00 15.19 -10.93
C TYR A 191 13.41 15.08 -11.54
N GLU A 192 13.60 15.38 -12.82
CA GLU A 192 14.94 15.54 -13.41
C GLU A 192 15.72 16.63 -12.66
N ASN A 193 15.02 17.64 -12.12
CA ASN A 193 15.58 18.54 -11.12
C ASN A 193 15.48 17.89 -9.72
N ILE A 194 16.63 17.54 -9.15
CA ILE A 194 16.73 16.90 -7.83
C ILE A 194 16.05 17.73 -6.73
N SER A 195 16.02 19.06 -6.85
CA SER A 195 15.36 19.93 -5.87
C SER A 195 13.85 19.67 -5.79
N ASN A 196 13.24 19.20 -6.87
CA ASN A 196 11.81 18.91 -6.95
C ASN A 196 11.43 17.56 -6.33
N GLN A 197 12.41 16.75 -5.93
CA GLN A 197 12.18 15.51 -5.19
C GLN A 197 11.82 15.77 -3.71
N TYR A 198 11.84 17.03 -3.28
CA TYR A 198 11.48 17.45 -1.94
C TYR A 198 10.47 18.60 -1.99
N CYS A 199 9.51 18.57 -1.05
CA CYS A 199 8.51 19.62 -0.92
C CYS A 199 9.18 20.96 -0.60
N ALA A 200 8.88 21.99 -1.41
CA ALA A 200 9.43 23.32 -1.22
C ALA A 200 9.09 23.95 0.15
N ASP A 201 7.97 23.56 0.76
CA ASP A 201 7.49 24.16 2.01
C ASP A 201 7.98 23.40 3.26
N CYS A 202 8.02 22.07 3.22
CA CYS A 202 8.27 21.25 4.41
C CYS A 202 9.40 20.22 4.26
N GLY A 203 10.01 20.10 3.08
CA GLY A 203 11.10 19.16 2.80
C GLY A 203 10.68 17.69 2.71
N ALA A 204 9.39 17.36 2.80
CA ALA A 204 8.91 15.99 2.61
C ALA A 204 9.30 15.46 1.23
N ALA A 205 9.84 14.24 1.18
CA ALA A 205 10.25 13.60 -0.07
C ALA A 205 9.08 13.28 -1.00
N ASN A 206 9.38 13.09 -2.28
CA ASN A 206 8.47 12.65 -3.33
C ASN A 206 7.14 13.45 -3.40
N PRO A 207 7.19 14.79 -3.55
CA PRO A 207 5.98 15.60 -3.69
C PRO A 207 5.27 15.44 -5.06
N HIS A 208 3.99 15.04 -5.05
CA HIS A 208 3.21 14.80 -6.29
C HIS A 208 2.32 15.97 -6.75
N TRP A 209 2.48 17.15 -6.15
CA TRP A 209 1.69 18.35 -6.47
C TRP A 209 2.60 19.53 -6.75
N ALA A 210 2.13 20.48 -7.55
CA ALA A 210 2.89 21.68 -7.85
C ALA A 210 1.99 22.90 -8.02
N SER A 211 2.51 24.07 -7.66
CA SER A 211 1.85 25.35 -7.89
C SER A 211 2.35 25.94 -9.20
N ILE A 212 1.51 25.89 -10.24
CA ILE A 212 1.93 26.25 -11.61
C ILE A 212 2.29 27.73 -11.78
N ASN A 213 1.76 28.62 -10.93
CA ASN A 213 2.06 30.06 -11.00
C ASN A 213 3.25 30.45 -10.12
N LEU A 214 3.63 29.62 -9.16
CA LEU A 214 4.79 29.85 -8.29
C LEU A 214 6.02 29.06 -8.75
N GLY A 215 5.85 28.04 -9.59
CA GLY A 215 6.95 27.18 -10.06
C GLY A 215 7.56 26.36 -8.91
N ILE A 216 6.74 25.88 -7.98
CA ILE A 216 7.20 25.07 -6.84
C ILE A 216 6.49 23.73 -6.79
N VAL A 217 7.21 22.71 -6.34
CA VAL A 217 6.68 21.36 -6.09
C VAL A 217 6.45 21.18 -4.59
N VAL A 218 5.28 20.68 -4.20
CA VAL A 218 4.82 20.59 -2.81
C VAL A 218 4.15 19.25 -2.53
N CYS A 219 4.26 18.76 -1.29
CA CYS A 219 3.61 17.51 -0.89
C CYS A 219 2.08 17.68 -0.77
N LYS A 220 1.35 16.56 -0.67
CA LYS A 220 -0.12 16.54 -0.58
C LYS A 220 -0.68 17.43 0.55
N ASN A 221 -0.01 17.44 1.70
CA ASN A 221 -0.43 18.24 2.86
C ASN A 221 -0.25 19.75 2.61
N CYS A 222 0.92 20.17 2.13
CA CYS A 222 1.17 21.56 1.78
C CYS A 222 0.27 22.02 0.63
N ALA A 223 0.03 21.17 -0.37
CA ALA A 223 -0.95 21.42 -1.43
C ALA A 223 -2.37 21.68 -0.85
N GLY A 224 -2.77 20.95 0.19
CA GLY A 224 -4.02 21.19 0.92
C GLY A 224 -4.09 22.57 1.56
N ILE A 225 -2.99 23.03 2.18
CA ILE A 225 -2.88 24.39 2.75
C ILE A 225 -2.96 25.43 1.64
N HIS A 226 -2.21 25.25 0.55
CA HIS A 226 -2.20 26.18 -0.58
C HIS A 226 -3.61 26.36 -1.17
N ARG A 227 -4.41 25.29 -1.26
CA ARG A 227 -5.81 25.36 -1.73
C ARG A 227 -6.74 26.22 -0.87
N MET A 228 -6.34 26.58 0.36
CA MET A 228 -7.10 27.50 1.21
C MET A 228 -6.90 28.96 0.80
N PHE A 229 -5.88 29.29 0.01
CA PHE A 229 -5.68 30.63 -0.54
C PHE A 229 -6.51 30.87 -1.82
N ASP A 230 -6.71 32.14 -2.18
CA ASP A 230 -7.36 32.52 -3.43
C ASP A 230 -6.58 31.99 -4.65
N PHE A 231 -7.30 31.61 -5.71
CA PHE A 231 -6.73 31.03 -6.94
C PHE A 231 -5.71 31.94 -7.66
N ARG A 232 -5.72 33.24 -7.37
CA ARG A 232 -4.72 34.20 -7.89
C ARG A 232 -3.38 34.11 -7.18
N ILE A 233 -3.36 33.59 -5.96
CA ILE A 233 -2.17 33.47 -5.12
C ILE A 233 -1.46 32.15 -5.42
N THR A 234 -2.18 31.03 -5.36
CA THR A 234 -1.59 29.69 -5.55
C THR A 234 -2.47 28.86 -6.47
N ARG A 235 -1.88 28.18 -7.45
CA ARG A 235 -2.59 27.34 -8.42
C ARG A 235 -2.06 25.91 -8.37
N ILE A 236 -2.60 25.15 -7.42
CA ILE A 236 -2.20 23.76 -7.17
C ILE A 236 -2.75 22.82 -8.24
N LYS A 237 -1.86 22.02 -8.85
CA LYS A 237 -2.16 20.96 -9.83
C LYS A 237 -1.42 19.68 -9.49
N SER A 238 -2.05 18.54 -9.76
CA SER A 238 -1.46 17.23 -9.59
C SER A 238 -0.49 16.94 -10.74
N LEU A 239 0.72 16.49 -10.42
CA LEU A 239 1.69 16.05 -11.42
C LEU A 239 1.26 14.76 -12.11
N ARG A 240 0.41 13.95 -11.46
CA ARG A 240 -0.10 12.67 -11.95
C ARG A 240 -1.49 12.75 -12.58
N MET A 241 -2.40 13.51 -11.96
CA MET A 241 -3.82 13.50 -12.36
C MET A 241 -4.21 14.64 -13.33
N ASP A 242 -3.45 15.74 -13.38
CA ASP A 242 -3.77 16.90 -14.24
C ASP A 242 -2.96 16.93 -15.55
N THR A 243 -2.79 15.77 -16.22
CA THR A 243 -1.87 15.60 -17.37
C THR A 243 -2.07 16.59 -18.52
N ARG A 244 -3.29 17.09 -18.72
CA ARG A 244 -3.59 18.05 -19.80
C ARG A 244 -3.09 19.47 -19.55
N ILE A 245 -2.71 19.80 -18.32
CA ILE A 245 -2.29 21.15 -17.92
C ILE A 245 -0.79 21.34 -18.13
N TRP A 246 -0.03 20.26 -18.04
CA TRP A 246 1.43 20.27 -18.09
C TRP A 246 1.93 20.40 -19.53
N THR A 247 2.26 21.63 -19.93
CA THR A 247 2.99 21.90 -21.17
C THR A 247 4.50 21.79 -20.95
N PRO A 248 5.31 21.55 -22.00
CA PRO A 248 6.78 21.54 -21.86
C PRO A 248 7.33 22.78 -21.18
N SER A 249 6.78 23.96 -21.52
CA SER A 249 7.15 25.24 -20.91
C SER A 249 6.84 25.33 -19.40
N LEU A 250 5.80 24.65 -18.91
CA LEU A 250 5.48 24.63 -17.49
C LEU A 250 6.37 23.64 -16.73
N ILE A 251 6.78 22.55 -17.39
CA ILE A 251 7.68 21.56 -16.81
C ILE A 251 9.10 22.14 -16.68
N GLU A 252 9.58 22.90 -17.66
CA GLU A 252 10.92 23.53 -17.64
C GLU A 252 11.11 24.58 -16.53
N VAL A 253 10.04 25.24 -16.11
CA VAL A 253 10.08 26.29 -15.08
C VAL A 253 9.77 25.77 -13.67
N SER A 254 9.42 24.49 -13.54
CA SER A 254 9.19 23.81 -12.27
C SER A 254 10.48 23.14 -11.82
#